data_AF-A0A3D4A326-F1
#
_entry.id   AF-A0A3D4A326-F1
#
_cell.length_a   1.000
_cell.length_b   1.000
_cell.length_c   1.000
_cell.angle_alpha   90.00
_cell.angle_beta   90.00
_cell.angle_gamma   90.00
#
_symmetry.space_group_name_H-M   'P 1'
#
loop_
_entity.id
_entity.type
_entity.pdbx_description
1 polymer ?
#
loop_
_entity_poly.entity_id
_entity_poly.type
_entity_poly.pdbx_seq_one_letter_code
_entity_poly.pdbx_strand_id
1 'polypeptide(L)'
;WAICRSLTHRSNEHSLGHHIMLTGRSNAPTGFNGGLPQDTDDPCIAAIANSQLEPRNNLPPVAVLPERLVHYSGRVIPGQFAGKMGSHRNPWFIEAASYHRTSYGAFPEYTFDHQERGNDLERKFQAPNLSLPHGLTRSRVDGLLNLRQTLNDQRRQLDNFAQTEMFDKFRQNAIGMLTDERVHAALDVTNADDAIQEKYGKNAFGWSLLMARRLVSAGVNMVQVNLGNDEAWDTHGNAFPHLKDKLLPPTDKALSALLDDLESTGELDDTLIVMAGEFGRTPEITLLAQYYETAGRDHWGAVQTVWFAGGGVRGGNVIGASDRQGRFPSDAPQTPEKMAASIYQALGIPPTAAWYDDFNRPHQIYHSDPIEGLV
;
A
#
# COMPACT_ATOMS: atom_id res chain seq x y z
N TRP A 1 18.19 9.09 -1.47
CA TRP A 1 16.83 9.54 -1.15
C TRP A 1 16.62 10.99 -1.54
N ALA A 2 15.39 11.41 -1.76
CA ALA A 2 14.94 12.79 -1.98
C ALA A 2 13.69 13.07 -1.13
N ILE A 3 13.38 14.34 -0.88
CA ILE A 3 12.20 14.74 -0.10
C ILE A 3 11.44 15.86 -0.81
N CYS A 4 10.12 15.71 -0.95
CA CYS A 4 9.19 16.77 -1.31
C CYS A 4 8.60 17.39 -0.03
N ARG A 5 8.79 18.69 0.19
CA ARG A 5 8.31 19.41 1.41
C ARG A 5 7.11 20.32 1.17
N SER A 6 6.52 20.23 -0.01
CA SER A 6 5.51 21.16 -0.51
C SER A 6 4.27 20.45 -1.07
N LEU A 7 4.10 19.14 -0.81
CA LEU A 7 2.90 18.42 -1.23
C LEU A 7 1.70 18.92 -0.42
N THR A 8 0.62 19.27 -1.11
CA THR A 8 -0.54 19.94 -0.52
C THR A 8 -1.85 19.41 -1.07
N HIS A 9 -2.87 19.34 -0.21
CA HIS A 9 -4.27 19.12 -0.58
C HIS A 9 -5.19 19.80 0.46
N ARG A 10 -6.50 19.76 0.23
CA ARG A 10 -7.47 20.58 1.00
C ARG A 10 -8.14 19.86 2.17
N SER A 11 -7.86 18.58 2.37
CA SER A 11 -8.55 17.76 3.38
C SER A 11 -7.74 17.63 4.66
N ASN A 12 -8.40 17.86 5.80
CA ASN A 12 -7.91 17.52 7.14
C ASN A 12 -8.70 16.33 7.75
N GLU A 13 -9.51 15.65 6.94
CA GLU A 13 -10.33 14.51 7.35
C GLU A 13 -9.71 13.21 6.82
N HIS A 14 -9.62 12.17 7.65
CA HIS A 14 -8.90 10.92 7.35
C HIS A 14 -9.42 10.26 6.08
N SER A 15 -10.73 9.98 5.99
CA SER A 15 -11.27 9.20 4.88
C SER A 15 -11.04 9.88 3.54
N LEU A 16 -11.25 11.20 3.46
CA LEU A 16 -10.99 11.97 2.25
C LEU A 16 -9.48 12.17 2.02
N GLY A 17 -8.67 12.35 3.07
CA GLY A 17 -7.21 12.42 2.95
C GLY A 17 -6.61 11.14 2.35
N HIS A 18 -7.03 9.99 2.87
CA HIS A 18 -6.67 8.68 2.32
C HIS A 18 -7.13 8.52 0.87
N HIS A 19 -8.39 8.88 0.58
CA HIS A 19 -8.89 8.84 -0.80
C HIS A 19 -8.01 9.68 -1.73
N ILE A 20 -7.71 10.93 -1.35
CA ILE A 20 -6.88 11.84 -2.15
C ILE A 20 -5.49 11.24 -2.41
N MET A 21 -4.81 10.76 -1.38
CA MET A 21 -3.43 10.30 -1.48
C MET A 21 -3.29 8.93 -2.16
N LEU A 22 -4.24 8.02 -1.94
CA LEU A 22 -4.23 6.70 -2.56
C LEU A 22 -4.69 6.71 -4.02
N THR A 23 -5.49 7.68 -4.43
CA THR A 23 -5.97 7.81 -5.82
C THR A 23 -5.20 8.83 -6.63
N GLY A 24 -4.43 9.72 -5.97
CA GLY A 24 -3.81 10.86 -6.60
C GLY A 24 -4.82 11.90 -7.10
N ARG A 25 -6.00 11.99 -6.46
CA ARG A 25 -7.10 12.91 -6.85
C ARG A 25 -7.38 13.91 -5.75
N SER A 26 -7.07 15.18 -5.99
CA SER A 26 -7.27 16.25 -5.00
C SER A 26 -8.75 16.54 -4.70
N ASN A 27 -9.65 16.18 -5.60
CA ASN A 27 -11.08 16.43 -5.47
C ASN A 27 -11.82 15.17 -5.07
N ALA A 28 -12.75 15.31 -4.11
CA ALA A 28 -13.65 14.22 -3.76
C ALA A 28 -14.51 13.81 -4.96
N PRO A 29 -14.73 12.50 -5.19
CA PRO A 29 -15.64 12.03 -6.22
C PRO A 29 -17.09 12.40 -5.89
N THR A 30 -17.93 12.53 -6.91
CA THR A 30 -19.37 12.75 -6.72
C THR A 30 -19.97 11.61 -5.91
N GLY A 31 -20.68 11.96 -4.82
CA GLY A 31 -21.26 10.96 -3.91
C GLY A 31 -20.27 10.32 -2.93
N PHE A 32 -19.08 10.91 -2.76
CA PHE A 32 -18.09 10.43 -1.79
C PHE A 32 -18.70 10.22 -0.41
N ASN A 33 -18.39 9.07 0.19
CA ASN A 33 -18.83 8.70 1.52
C ASN A 33 -17.61 8.30 2.35
N GLY A 34 -17.22 9.14 3.30
CA GLY A 34 -16.10 8.85 4.21
C GLY A 34 -16.33 7.65 5.13
N GLY A 35 -17.58 7.16 5.24
CA GLY A 35 -17.95 6.04 6.08
C GLY A 35 -17.78 4.67 5.43
N LEU A 36 -17.81 4.59 4.08
CA LEU A 36 -17.68 3.30 3.37
C LEU A 36 -17.23 3.48 1.91
N PRO A 37 -16.41 2.54 1.37
CA PRO A 37 -15.97 2.57 -0.02
C PRO A 37 -17.15 2.52 -1.00
N GLN A 38 -17.11 3.33 -2.06
CA GLN A 38 -18.14 3.37 -3.08
C GLN A 38 -17.61 2.87 -4.43
N ASP A 39 -18.49 2.27 -5.23
CA ASP A 39 -18.19 1.95 -6.64
C ASP A 39 -18.02 3.24 -7.48
N THR A 40 -18.48 4.39 -6.98
CA THR A 40 -18.28 5.70 -7.59
C THR A 40 -16.98 6.38 -7.15
N ASP A 41 -16.17 5.77 -6.28
CA ASP A 41 -14.88 6.32 -5.89
C ASP A 41 -13.91 6.32 -7.08
N ASP A 42 -13.00 7.29 -7.10
CA ASP A 42 -11.88 7.23 -8.04
C ASP A 42 -10.99 6.01 -7.74
N PRO A 43 -10.48 5.34 -8.79
CA PRO A 43 -9.60 4.18 -8.61
C PRO A 43 -8.29 4.57 -7.93
N CYS A 44 -7.83 3.72 -7.00
CA CYS A 44 -6.53 3.90 -6.37
C CYS A 44 -5.37 3.66 -7.34
N ILE A 45 -4.20 4.22 -7.03
CA ILE A 45 -2.95 4.07 -7.79
C ILE A 45 -2.63 2.58 -7.96
N ALA A 46 -2.79 1.79 -6.90
CA ALA A 46 -2.58 0.34 -6.92
C ALA A 46 -3.52 -0.39 -7.90
N ALA A 47 -4.81 -0.02 -7.95
CA ALA A 47 -5.77 -0.61 -8.88
C ALA A 47 -5.52 -0.19 -10.34
N ILE A 48 -5.10 1.06 -10.57
CA ILE A 48 -4.66 1.53 -11.88
C ILE A 48 -3.47 0.70 -12.34
N ALA A 49 -2.42 0.62 -11.53
CA ALA A 49 -1.22 -0.17 -11.82
C ALA A 49 -1.58 -1.65 -12.07
N ASN A 50 -2.45 -2.23 -11.24
CA ASN A 50 -2.90 -3.63 -11.40
C ASN A 50 -3.60 -3.89 -12.73
N SER A 51 -4.25 -2.87 -13.30
CA SER A 51 -4.94 -2.98 -14.58
C SER A 51 -4.07 -2.72 -15.81
N GLN A 52 -2.95 -2.01 -15.64
CA GLN A 52 -2.09 -1.57 -16.75
C GLN A 52 -0.83 -2.41 -16.89
N LEU A 53 -0.42 -3.09 -15.83
CA LEU A 53 0.82 -3.86 -15.80
C LEU A 53 0.54 -5.32 -16.13
N GLU A 54 1.35 -5.86 -17.05
CA GLU A 54 1.32 -7.27 -17.36
C GLU A 54 1.96 -8.09 -16.22
N PRO A 55 1.31 -9.17 -15.75
CA PRO A 55 1.91 -10.08 -14.78
C PRO A 55 3.23 -10.65 -15.32
N ARG A 56 4.30 -10.58 -14.51
CA ARG A 56 5.60 -11.20 -14.86
C ARG A 56 5.60 -12.72 -14.64
N ASN A 57 4.64 -13.21 -13.87
CA ASN A 57 4.49 -14.61 -13.46
C ASN A 57 3.00 -14.86 -13.07
N ASN A 58 2.74 -15.91 -12.29
CA ASN A 58 1.39 -16.26 -11.82
C ASN A 58 0.86 -15.37 -10.67
N LEU A 59 1.65 -14.40 -10.19
CA LEU A 59 1.22 -13.45 -9.16
C LEU A 59 0.50 -12.26 -9.79
N PRO A 60 -0.49 -11.69 -9.07
CA PRO A 60 -1.00 -10.37 -9.38
C PRO A 60 0.14 -9.33 -9.44
N PRO A 61 0.12 -8.40 -10.40
CA PRO A 61 1.18 -7.40 -10.57
C PRO A 61 1.24 -6.41 -9.42
N VAL A 62 0.17 -6.28 -8.62
CA VAL A 62 0.11 -5.36 -7.47
C VAL A 62 -0.44 -6.03 -6.23
N ALA A 63 0.23 -5.82 -5.10
CA ALA A 63 -0.19 -6.29 -3.79
C ALA A 63 -0.30 -5.15 -2.76
N VAL A 64 -1.17 -5.32 -1.77
CA VAL A 64 -1.32 -4.41 -0.62
C VAL A 64 -1.10 -5.22 0.67
N LEU A 65 -0.21 -4.73 1.52
CA LEU A 65 0.21 -5.33 2.79
C LEU A 65 0.02 -4.36 3.97
N PRO A 66 0.08 -4.87 5.22
CA PRO A 66 -0.25 -6.24 5.62
C PRO A 66 -1.76 -6.42 5.85
N GLU A 67 -2.55 -5.38 5.63
CA GLU A 67 -4.00 -5.38 5.74
C GLU A 67 -4.56 -4.15 5.00
N ARG A 68 -5.88 -4.11 4.81
CA ARG A 68 -6.59 -2.90 4.40
C ARG A 68 -6.54 -1.85 5.51
N LEU A 69 -6.56 -0.57 5.15
CA LEU A 69 -6.79 0.51 6.09
C LEU A 69 -8.22 0.43 6.62
N VAL A 70 -8.32 0.16 7.91
CA VAL A 70 -9.57 0.10 8.65
C VAL A 70 -9.46 1.06 9.82
N HIS A 71 -10.45 1.95 9.93
CA HIS A 71 -10.59 2.89 11.04
C HIS A 71 -10.96 2.15 12.33
N TYR A 72 -10.65 2.71 13.50
CA TYR A 72 -10.87 2.06 14.81
C TYR A 72 -12.31 1.58 15.05
N SER A 73 -13.29 2.19 14.39
CA SER A 73 -14.69 1.78 14.44
C SER A 73 -14.99 0.50 13.65
N GLY A 74 -14.01 -0.08 12.95
CA GLY A 74 -14.17 -1.21 12.03
C GLY A 74 -14.65 -0.84 10.63
N ARG A 75 -14.77 0.46 10.30
CA ARG A 75 -15.13 0.88 8.94
C ARG A 75 -13.91 0.80 8.03
N VAL A 76 -14.10 0.27 6.83
CA VAL A 76 -13.06 0.24 5.79
C VAL A 76 -12.94 1.63 5.18
N ILE A 77 -11.71 2.14 5.07
CA ILE A 77 -11.46 3.47 4.52
C ILE A 77 -11.64 3.49 2.99
N PRO A 78 -12.34 4.48 2.41
CA PRO A 78 -12.50 4.62 0.96
C PRO A 78 -11.18 4.93 0.24
N GLY A 79 -11.16 4.77 -1.09
CA GLY A 79 -9.98 5.09 -1.92
C GLY A 79 -8.89 4.02 -1.98
N GLN A 80 -9.12 2.84 -1.41
CA GLN A 80 -8.19 1.69 -1.48
C GLN A 80 -8.46 0.76 -2.68
N PHE A 81 -9.59 0.94 -3.37
CA PHE A 81 -10.13 -0.02 -4.33
C PHE A 81 -10.13 0.54 -5.76
N ALA A 82 -10.54 -0.29 -6.71
CA ALA A 82 -10.71 0.07 -8.11
C ALA A 82 -11.89 1.02 -8.36
N GLY A 83 -12.85 1.13 -7.44
CA GLY A 83 -14.00 2.06 -7.57
C GLY A 83 -14.66 1.96 -8.94
N LYS A 84 -14.69 3.08 -9.68
CA LYS A 84 -15.28 3.18 -11.04
C LYS A 84 -14.75 2.17 -12.06
N MET A 85 -13.55 1.63 -11.85
CA MET A 85 -12.95 0.61 -12.72
C MET A 85 -13.51 -0.80 -12.50
N GLY A 86 -14.28 -1.00 -11.42
CA GLY A 86 -14.88 -2.27 -11.05
C GLY A 86 -13.95 -3.17 -10.23
N SER A 87 -14.55 -3.93 -9.30
CA SER A 87 -13.84 -4.72 -8.29
C SER A 87 -12.90 -5.80 -8.84
N HIS A 88 -13.08 -6.23 -10.09
CA HIS A 88 -12.19 -7.18 -10.77
C HIS A 88 -10.77 -6.64 -10.99
N ARG A 89 -10.55 -5.33 -10.83
CA ARG A 89 -9.23 -4.67 -10.94
C ARG A 89 -8.64 -4.29 -9.58
N ASN A 90 -9.29 -4.67 -8.48
CA ASN A 90 -8.74 -4.45 -7.14
C ASN A 90 -7.34 -5.07 -7.02
N PRO A 91 -6.41 -4.42 -6.29
CA PRO A 91 -5.12 -5.01 -6.01
C PRO A 91 -5.28 -6.25 -5.12
N TRP A 92 -4.27 -7.10 -5.09
CA TRP A 92 -4.27 -8.26 -4.21
C TRP A 92 -3.98 -7.84 -2.76
N PHE A 93 -5.02 -7.84 -1.93
CA PHE A 93 -4.87 -7.62 -0.50
C PHE A 93 -4.38 -8.90 0.18
N ILE A 94 -3.24 -8.81 0.86
CA ILE A 94 -2.68 -9.87 1.69
C ILE A 94 -2.94 -9.47 3.13
N GLU A 95 -3.89 -10.16 3.76
CA GLU A 95 -4.25 -9.96 5.17
C GLU A 95 -3.28 -10.74 6.06
N ALA A 96 -2.08 -10.20 6.24
CA ALA A 96 -1.03 -10.77 7.08
C ALA A 96 -1.05 -10.26 8.53
N ALA A 97 -1.77 -9.18 8.81
CA ALA A 97 -1.90 -8.62 10.15
C ALA A 97 -3.36 -8.27 10.41
N SER A 98 -4.18 -9.23 10.88
CA SER A 98 -5.61 -9.01 11.10
C SER A 98 -5.92 -7.73 11.88
N TYR A 99 -6.88 -6.96 11.38
CA TYR A 99 -7.34 -5.73 12.01
C TYR A 99 -7.70 -5.92 13.48
N HIS A 100 -7.26 -4.98 14.30
CA HIS A 100 -7.63 -4.90 15.71
C HIS A 100 -7.94 -3.44 16.09
N ARG A 101 -9.10 -3.22 16.71
CA ARG A 101 -9.63 -1.89 17.01
C ARG A 101 -8.80 -1.05 17.99
N THR A 102 -8.03 -1.72 18.85
CA THR A 102 -7.35 -1.06 19.98
C THR A 102 -5.85 -1.31 20.02
N SER A 103 -5.31 -2.13 19.12
CA SER A 103 -3.88 -2.48 19.08
C SER A 103 -3.25 -1.81 17.86
N TYR A 104 -2.60 -0.67 18.10
CA TYR A 104 -1.92 0.14 17.08
C TYR A 104 -0.41 -0.13 17.08
N GLY A 105 0.25 0.28 15.99
CA GLY A 105 1.70 0.25 15.87
C GLY A 105 2.28 -1.09 15.38
N ALA A 106 3.59 -1.20 15.47
CA ALA A 106 4.35 -2.35 15.01
C ALA A 106 4.42 -3.43 16.11
N PHE A 107 3.33 -4.19 16.24
CA PHE A 107 3.25 -5.29 17.21
C PHE A 107 4.26 -6.41 16.89
N PRO A 108 4.72 -7.17 17.90
CA PRO A 108 4.32 -7.12 19.31
C PRO A 108 5.03 -6.02 20.13
N GLU A 109 6.26 -5.63 19.77
CA GLU A 109 7.12 -4.78 20.60
C GLU A 109 6.67 -3.32 20.69
N TYR A 110 6.20 -2.75 19.58
CA TYR A 110 5.88 -1.33 19.45
C TYR A 110 4.37 -1.09 19.45
N THR A 111 3.63 -1.88 20.22
CA THR A 111 2.21 -1.61 20.47
C THR A 111 2.03 -0.37 21.35
N PHE A 112 0.99 0.39 21.07
CA PHE A 112 0.58 1.54 21.87
C PHE A 112 -0.90 1.84 21.67
N ASP A 113 -1.42 2.66 22.59
CA ASP A 113 -2.82 3.05 22.64
C ASP A 113 -2.91 4.57 22.55
N HIS A 114 -3.85 5.05 21.75
CA HIS A 114 -4.09 6.48 21.60
C HIS A 114 -5.05 7.03 22.65
N GLN A 115 -5.89 6.21 23.30
CA GLN A 115 -7.01 6.72 24.13
C GLN A 115 -7.53 5.75 25.21
N GLU A 116 -6.66 5.04 25.94
CA GLU A 116 -7.03 4.03 26.97
C GLU A 116 -8.03 2.96 26.46
N ARG A 117 -8.03 2.70 25.15
CA ARG A 117 -8.84 1.67 24.49
C ARG A 117 -8.34 0.25 24.80
N GLY A 118 -7.15 0.11 25.40
CA GLY A 118 -6.55 -1.14 25.84
C GLY A 118 -5.75 -1.85 24.74
N ASN A 119 -4.61 -2.47 25.08
CA ASN A 119 -3.73 -3.12 24.12
C ASN A 119 -3.88 -4.64 24.13
N ASP A 120 -4.27 -5.22 22.99
CA ASP A 120 -4.16 -6.67 22.79
C ASP A 120 -2.72 -7.02 22.38
N LEU A 121 -2.03 -7.71 23.28
CA LEU A 121 -0.66 -8.20 23.12
C LEU A 121 -0.59 -9.55 22.38
N GLU A 122 -1.73 -10.20 22.12
CA GLU A 122 -1.80 -11.50 21.43
C GLU A 122 -1.91 -11.36 19.91
N ARG A 123 -1.86 -10.14 19.36
CA ARG A 123 -1.90 -9.91 17.92
C ARG A 123 -0.70 -10.57 17.23
N LYS A 124 -0.99 -11.38 16.22
CA LYS A 124 0.03 -12.15 15.47
C LYS A 124 0.06 -11.74 14.02
N PHE A 125 1.27 -11.69 13.48
CA PHE A 125 1.51 -11.56 12.06
C PHE A 125 1.44 -12.97 11.49
N GLN A 126 0.52 -13.21 10.57
CA GLN A 126 0.26 -14.52 9.99
C GLN A 126 0.30 -14.37 8.48
N ALA A 127 1.38 -14.82 7.86
CA ALA A 127 1.40 -14.95 6.41
C ALA A 127 0.19 -15.79 5.95
N PRO A 128 -0.44 -15.47 4.80
CA PRO A 128 -1.53 -16.27 4.28
C PRO A 128 -1.08 -17.73 4.15
N ASN A 129 -1.74 -18.63 4.88
CA ASN A 129 -1.47 -20.06 4.78
C ASN A 129 -1.99 -20.58 3.44
N LEU A 130 -1.12 -20.59 2.44
CA LEU A 130 -1.33 -21.26 1.16
C LEU A 130 -1.02 -22.76 1.29
N SER A 131 -1.59 -23.43 2.30
CA SER A 131 -1.42 -24.87 2.49
C SER A 131 -2.54 -25.65 1.81
N LEU A 132 -2.17 -26.72 1.11
CA LEU A 132 -3.15 -27.67 0.58
C LEU A 132 -3.82 -28.42 1.75
N PRO A 133 -5.16 -28.53 1.78
CA PRO A 133 -5.88 -29.29 2.81
C PRO A 133 -5.30 -30.70 2.99
N HIS A 134 -5.23 -31.17 4.24
CA HIS A 134 -4.74 -32.52 4.56
C HIS A 134 -5.46 -33.59 3.72
N GLY A 135 -4.70 -34.28 2.86
CA GLY A 135 -5.20 -35.32 1.93
C GLY A 135 -5.06 -34.99 0.44
N LEU A 136 -4.73 -33.75 0.09
CA LEU A 136 -4.41 -33.34 -1.28
C LEU A 136 -2.89 -33.25 -1.47
N THR A 137 -2.30 -34.25 -2.12
CA THR A 137 -0.89 -34.21 -2.54
C THR A 137 -0.75 -33.32 -3.78
N ARG A 138 0.41 -32.69 -3.99
CA ARG A 138 0.70 -31.86 -5.18
C ARG A 138 0.38 -32.60 -6.49
N SER A 139 0.83 -33.85 -6.60
CA SER A 139 0.51 -34.73 -7.73
C SER A 139 -0.99 -34.95 -7.96
N ARG A 140 -1.80 -34.99 -6.89
CA ARG A 140 -3.25 -35.14 -7.00
C ARG A 140 -3.92 -33.84 -7.43
N VAL A 141 -3.40 -32.70 -6.98
CA VAL A 141 -3.82 -31.37 -7.48
C VAL A 141 -3.46 -31.25 -8.96
N ASP A 142 -2.22 -31.56 -9.36
CA ASP A 142 -1.76 -31.53 -10.75
C ASP A 142 -2.61 -32.46 -11.65
N GLY A 143 -2.97 -33.65 -11.16
CA GLY A 143 -3.85 -34.58 -11.86
C GLY A 143 -5.27 -34.04 -12.05
N LEU A 144 -5.84 -33.38 -11.03
CA LEU A 144 -7.14 -32.72 -11.12
C LEU A 144 -7.10 -31.52 -12.08
N LEU A 145 -6.00 -30.77 -12.09
CA LEU A 145 -5.79 -29.65 -13.01
C LEU A 145 -5.73 -30.13 -14.46
N ASN A 146 -4.94 -31.16 -14.75
CA ASN A 146 -4.82 -31.73 -16.10
C ASN A 146 -6.15 -32.29 -16.61
N LEU A 147 -6.89 -33.02 -15.77
CA LEU A 147 -8.22 -33.52 -16.12
C LEU A 147 -9.19 -32.37 -16.41
N ARG A 148 -9.16 -31.33 -15.58
CA ARG A 148 -10.03 -30.16 -15.78
C ARG A 148 -9.63 -29.34 -17.00
N GLN A 149 -8.34 -29.19 -17.28
CA GLN A 149 -7.82 -28.55 -18.49
C GLN A 149 -8.36 -29.27 -19.73
N THR A 150 -8.30 -30.60 -19.71
CA THR A 150 -8.85 -31.45 -20.78
C THR A 150 -10.35 -31.23 -20.98
N LEU A 151 -11.12 -31.14 -19.89
CA LEU A 151 -12.56 -30.86 -19.94
C LEU A 151 -12.87 -29.42 -20.39
N ASN A 152 -12.06 -28.44 -19.99
CA ASN A 152 -12.19 -27.04 -20.40
C ASN A 152 -11.83 -26.86 -21.88
N ASP A 153 -10.81 -27.55 -22.38
CA ASP A 153 -10.42 -27.53 -23.79
C ASP A 153 -11.53 -28.14 -24.67
N GLN A 154 -12.17 -29.22 -24.18
CA GLN A 154 -13.38 -29.77 -24.81
C GLN A 154 -14.57 -28.81 -24.77
N ARG A 155 -14.69 -27.98 -23.73
CA ARG A 155 -15.78 -26.99 -23.59
C ARG A 155 -15.54 -25.71 -24.38
N ARG A 156 -14.30 -25.26 -24.55
CA ARG A 156 -13.91 -24.12 -25.41
C ARG A 156 -14.13 -24.42 -26.89
N GLN A 157 -14.06 -25.69 -27.28
CA GLN A 157 -14.51 -26.10 -28.62
C GLN A 157 -16.03 -25.96 -28.82
N LEU A 158 -16.81 -25.77 -27.74
CA LEU A 158 -18.27 -25.68 -27.78
C LEU A 158 -18.84 -24.28 -27.45
N ASP A 159 -18.12 -23.41 -26.73
CA ASP A 159 -18.62 -22.09 -26.31
C ASP A 159 -17.61 -20.94 -26.55
N ASN A 160 -18.07 -19.83 -27.17
CA ASN A 160 -17.36 -18.54 -27.25
C ASN A 160 -17.85 -17.58 -26.17
N PHE A 161 -17.16 -17.43 -25.03
CA PHE A 161 -17.47 -16.38 -24.04
C PHE A 161 -16.27 -15.88 -23.21
N ALA A 162 -16.14 -14.55 -23.09
CA ALA A 162 -15.08 -13.84 -22.34
C ALA A 162 -15.17 -13.98 -20.80
N GLN A 163 -16.37 -14.20 -20.24
CA GLN A 163 -16.54 -14.37 -18.78
C GLN A 163 -15.94 -15.69 -18.26
N THR A 164 -16.00 -16.76 -19.07
CA THR A 164 -15.40 -18.06 -18.72
C THR A 164 -13.87 -17.97 -18.68
N GLU A 165 -13.27 -17.22 -19.60
CA GLU A 165 -11.82 -17.00 -19.61
C GLU A 165 -11.33 -16.22 -18.40
N MET A 166 -12.08 -15.19 -17.97
CA MET A 166 -11.71 -14.39 -16.80
C MET A 166 -11.74 -15.23 -15.51
N PHE A 167 -12.76 -16.07 -15.34
CA PHE A 167 -12.86 -16.98 -14.19
C PHE A 167 -11.81 -18.10 -14.22
N ASP A 168 -11.43 -18.57 -15.41
CA ASP A 168 -10.34 -19.52 -15.57
C ASP A 168 -8.99 -18.89 -15.20
N LYS A 169 -8.71 -17.64 -15.59
CA LYS A 169 -7.48 -16.92 -15.19
C LYS A 169 -7.39 -16.71 -13.68
N PHE A 170 -8.45 -16.24 -13.02
CA PHE A 170 -8.45 -16.07 -11.56
C PHE A 170 -8.16 -17.38 -10.82
N ARG A 171 -8.75 -18.48 -11.29
CA ARG A 171 -8.52 -19.81 -10.70
C ARG A 171 -7.10 -20.32 -10.97
N GLN A 172 -6.58 -20.16 -12.19
CA GLN A 172 -5.22 -20.56 -12.53
C GLN A 172 -4.18 -19.80 -11.70
N ASN A 173 -4.37 -18.49 -11.51
CA ASN A 173 -3.52 -17.68 -10.64
C ASN A 173 -3.56 -18.18 -9.18
N ALA A 174 -4.75 -18.39 -8.62
CA ALA A 174 -4.89 -18.89 -7.25
C ALA A 174 -4.21 -20.26 -7.05
N ILE A 175 -4.27 -21.14 -8.05
CA ILE A 175 -3.65 -22.47 -7.99
C ILE A 175 -2.14 -22.39 -8.20
N GLY A 176 -1.67 -21.52 -9.10
CA GLY A 176 -0.25 -21.21 -9.28
C GLY A 176 0.36 -20.68 -7.98
N MET A 177 -0.33 -19.79 -7.28
CA MET A 177 0.11 -19.27 -5.98
C MET A 177 0.21 -20.35 -4.91
N LEU A 178 -0.74 -21.29 -4.87
CA LEU A 178 -0.73 -22.42 -3.92
C LEU A 178 0.40 -23.43 -4.17
N THR A 179 0.98 -23.45 -5.37
CA THR A 179 1.93 -24.49 -5.80
C THR A 179 3.33 -23.96 -6.10
N ASP A 180 3.54 -22.64 -6.09
CA ASP A 180 4.82 -22.00 -6.35
C ASP A 180 5.60 -21.76 -5.05
N GLU A 181 6.71 -22.47 -4.90
CA GLU A 181 7.59 -22.37 -3.73
C GLU A 181 8.19 -20.97 -3.55
N ARG A 182 8.38 -20.20 -4.63
CA ARG A 182 8.87 -18.81 -4.54
C ARG A 182 7.82 -17.90 -3.93
N VAL A 183 6.54 -18.12 -4.26
CA VAL A 183 5.41 -17.36 -3.69
C VAL A 183 5.29 -17.66 -2.21
N HIS A 184 5.35 -18.94 -1.83
CA HIS A 184 5.32 -19.32 -0.42
C HIS A 184 6.49 -18.71 0.35
N ALA A 185 7.71 -18.78 -0.18
CA ALA A 185 8.88 -18.16 0.43
C ALA A 185 8.77 -16.63 0.51
N ALA A 186 8.10 -15.99 -0.45
CA ALA A 186 7.88 -14.54 -0.43
C ALA A 186 6.93 -14.12 0.70
N LEU A 187 5.91 -14.93 0.98
CA LEU A 187 4.93 -14.68 2.04
C LEU A 187 5.44 -15.12 3.43
N ASP A 188 6.25 -16.17 3.51
CA ASP A 188 6.74 -16.71 4.78
C ASP A 188 7.92 -15.91 5.36
N VAL A 189 7.60 -14.72 5.88
CA VAL A 189 8.55 -13.80 6.49
C VAL A 189 8.80 -14.07 7.97
N THR A 190 7.87 -14.73 8.65
CA THR A 190 7.97 -15.06 10.08
C THR A 190 8.92 -16.22 10.35
N ASN A 191 9.16 -17.08 9.36
CA ASN A 191 10.16 -18.16 9.44
C ASN A 191 11.47 -17.82 8.70
N ALA A 192 11.70 -16.55 8.35
CA ALA A 192 12.99 -16.13 7.80
C ALA A 192 14.13 -16.38 8.80
N ASP A 193 15.36 -16.48 8.30
CA ASP A 193 16.54 -16.61 9.17
C ASP A 193 16.58 -15.51 10.23
N ASP A 194 16.97 -15.87 11.45
CA ASP A 194 16.97 -14.96 12.59
C ASP A 194 17.72 -13.65 12.31
N ALA A 195 18.85 -13.72 11.60
CA ALA A 195 19.62 -12.54 11.23
C ALA A 195 18.82 -11.56 10.35
N ILE A 196 18.01 -12.08 9.41
CA ILE A 196 17.14 -11.25 8.55
C ILE A 196 15.99 -10.67 9.35
N GLN A 197 15.37 -11.47 10.23
CA GLN A 197 14.32 -10.98 11.11
C GLN A 197 14.82 -9.89 12.06
N GLU A 198 16.03 -10.05 12.63
CA GLU A 198 16.65 -9.02 13.47
C GLU A 198 17.02 -7.78 12.67
N LYS A 199 17.44 -7.91 11.41
CA LYS A 199 17.76 -6.79 10.52
C LYS A 199 16.52 -5.90 10.29
N TYR A 200 15.40 -6.48 9.85
CA TYR A 200 14.16 -5.72 9.60
C TYR A 200 13.40 -5.35 10.88
N GLY A 201 13.57 -6.13 11.94
CA GLY A 201 12.78 -6.07 13.16
C GLY A 201 11.67 -7.13 13.18
N LYS A 202 11.56 -7.83 14.32
CA LYS A 202 10.56 -8.87 14.59
C LYS A 202 9.20 -8.29 14.97
N ASN A 203 8.67 -7.44 14.08
CA ASN A 203 7.41 -6.76 14.27
C ASN A 203 6.68 -6.57 12.92
N ALA A 204 5.41 -6.18 13.00
CA ALA A 204 4.54 -6.05 11.84
C ALA A 204 5.11 -5.14 10.73
N PHE A 205 5.81 -4.06 11.06
CA PHE A 205 6.38 -3.15 10.05
C PHE A 205 7.57 -3.82 9.35
N GLY A 206 8.48 -4.42 10.13
CA GLY A 206 9.62 -5.17 9.63
C GLY A 206 9.23 -6.32 8.72
N TRP A 207 8.30 -7.18 9.17
CA TRP A 207 7.79 -8.29 8.37
C TRP A 207 7.06 -7.84 7.11
N SER A 208 6.31 -6.72 7.17
CA SER A 208 5.63 -6.19 5.97
C SER A 208 6.61 -5.70 4.92
N LEU A 209 7.67 -4.99 5.32
CA LEU A 209 8.68 -4.49 4.38
C LEU A 209 9.57 -5.61 3.85
N LEU A 210 9.89 -6.63 4.66
CA LEU A 210 10.57 -7.85 4.19
C LEU A 210 9.70 -8.61 3.18
N MET A 211 8.39 -8.71 3.42
CA MET A 211 7.46 -9.35 2.50
C MET A 211 7.37 -8.56 1.19
N ALA A 212 7.29 -7.23 1.27
CA ALA A 212 7.29 -6.36 0.10
C ALA A 212 8.55 -6.57 -0.75
N ARG A 213 9.73 -6.59 -0.12
CA ARG A 213 11.01 -6.87 -0.80
C ARG A 213 10.97 -8.21 -1.54
N ARG A 214 10.52 -9.27 -0.86
CA ARG A 214 10.46 -10.60 -1.47
C ARG A 214 9.41 -10.70 -2.59
N LEU A 215 8.28 -10.01 -2.46
CA LEU A 215 7.25 -9.95 -3.51
C LEU A 215 7.77 -9.22 -4.76
N VAL A 216 8.49 -8.12 -4.59
CA VAL A 216 9.14 -7.40 -5.70
C VAL A 216 10.14 -8.32 -6.41
N SER A 217 11.05 -8.96 -5.67
CA SER A 217 12.00 -9.92 -6.26
C SER A 217 11.31 -11.15 -6.87
N ALA A 218 10.14 -11.55 -6.38
CA ALA A 218 9.35 -12.63 -6.95
C ALA A 218 8.70 -12.24 -8.28
N GLY A 219 8.48 -10.95 -8.54
CA GLY A 219 7.94 -10.43 -9.80
C GLY A 219 6.68 -9.55 -9.67
N VAL A 220 6.29 -9.17 -8.45
CA VAL A 220 5.22 -8.18 -8.23
C VAL A 220 5.76 -6.79 -8.57
N ASN A 221 5.09 -6.07 -9.47
CA ASN A 221 5.56 -4.78 -9.98
C ASN A 221 5.41 -3.64 -8.98
N MET A 222 4.39 -3.69 -8.11
CA MET A 222 4.14 -2.67 -7.08
C MET A 222 3.61 -3.32 -5.81
N VAL A 223 4.18 -2.94 -4.66
CA VAL A 223 3.66 -3.33 -3.34
C VAL A 223 3.36 -2.07 -2.54
N GLN A 224 2.10 -1.89 -2.15
CA GLN A 224 1.73 -0.89 -1.16
C GLN A 224 1.83 -1.50 0.23
N VAL A 225 2.49 -0.80 1.16
CA VAL A 225 2.61 -1.23 2.55
C VAL A 225 1.98 -0.19 3.46
N ASN A 226 0.96 -0.58 4.19
CA ASN A 226 0.32 0.22 5.22
C ASN A 226 1.07 0.02 6.54
N LEU A 227 1.73 1.05 7.04
CA LEU A 227 2.46 1.01 8.31
C LEU A 227 1.51 1.26 9.48
N GLY A 228 0.63 0.29 9.72
CA GLY A 228 -0.44 0.37 10.71
C GLY A 228 -1.80 0.69 10.09
N ASN A 229 -2.83 0.64 10.92
CA ASN A 229 -4.19 1.03 10.53
C ASN A 229 -4.32 2.56 10.42
N ASP A 230 -5.46 3.01 9.89
CA ASP A 230 -5.83 4.41 9.62
C ASP A 230 -5.28 5.42 10.65
N GLU A 231 -5.61 5.23 11.94
CA GLU A 231 -5.23 6.17 13.01
C GLU A 231 -3.87 5.88 13.65
N ALA A 232 -3.05 4.96 13.13
CA ALA A 232 -1.78 4.60 13.77
C ALA A 232 -0.83 5.81 13.88
N TRP A 233 -0.79 6.67 12.86
CA TRP A 233 0.03 7.88 12.84
C TRP A 233 -0.73 9.11 13.37
N ASP A 234 -1.89 8.89 14.01
CA ASP A 234 -2.74 9.94 14.51
C ASP A 234 -2.30 10.50 15.87
N THR A 235 -1.41 11.49 15.80
CA THR A 235 -0.67 12.02 16.95
C THR A 235 -1.29 13.31 17.52
N HIS A 236 -2.62 13.34 17.70
CA HIS A 236 -3.33 14.46 18.36
C HIS A 236 -2.87 14.70 19.81
N GLY A 237 -2.40 13.66 20.50
CA GLY A 237 -1.73 13.77 21.79
C GLY A 237 -0.69 12.67 21.95
N ASN A 238 0.11 12.75 23.02
CA ASN A 238 1.24 11.85 23.25
C ASN A 238 2.19 11.73 22.05
N ALA A 239 2.25 12.77 21.22
CA ALA A 239 2.95 12.69 19.94
C ALA A 239 4.43 12.39 20.11
N PHE A 240 5.10 13.09 21.05
CA PHE A 240 6.54 12.93 21.26
C PHE A 240 6.94 11.52 21.74
N PRO A 241 6.34 10.96 22.82
CA PRO A 241 6.63 9.58 23.22
C PRO A 241 6.17 8.56 22.17
N HIS A 242 5.01 8.72 21.54
CA HIS A 242 4.56 7.79 20.49
C HIS A 242 5.53 7.79 19.29
N LEU A 243 5.93 8.97 18.79
CA LEU A 243 6.89 9.07 17.69
C LEU A 243 8.24 8.46 18.09
N LYS A 244 8.78 8.84 19.24
CA LYS A 244 10.12 8.44 19.67
C LYS A 244 10.21 6.95 20.01
N ASP A 245 9.22 6.42 20.71
CA ASP A 245 9.33 5.11 21.35
C ASP A 245 8.51 4.02 20.65
N LYS A 246 7.60 4.39 19.72
CA LYS A 246 6.62 3.46 19.12
C LYS A 246 6.56 3.47 17.60
N LEU A 247 6.59 4.65 16.97
CA LEU A 247 6.38 4.77 15.53
C LEU A 247 7.71 4.84 14.75
N LEU A 248 8.59 5.79 15.09
CA LEU A 248 9.81 6.01 14.32
C LEU A 248 10.82 4.85 14.40
N PRO A 249 11.09 4.23 15.57
CA PRO A 249 12.09 3.16 15.65
C PRO A 249 11.81 1.94 14.75
N PRO A 250 10.60 1.33 14.73
CA PRO A 250 10.35 0.20 13.84
C PRO A 250 10.32 0.62 12.36
N THR A 251 9.84 1.82 12.04
CA THR A 251 9.83 2.34 10.67
C THR A 251 11.25 2.57 10.14
N ASP A 252 12.11 3.24 10.92
CA ASP A 252 13.49 3.55 10.54
C ASP A 252 14.31 2.28 10.35
N LYS A 253 14.20 1.33 11.29
CA LYS A 253 14.90 0.04 11.22
C LYS A 253 14.49 -0.75 9.98
N ALA A 254 13.19 -0.90 9.74
CA ALA A 254 12.69 -1.70 8.62
C ALA A 254 12.95 -1.05 7.26
N LEU A 255 12.82 0.29 7.15
CA LEU A 255 13.10 1.01 5.91
C LEU A 255 14.59 0.99 5.58
N SER A 256 15.46 1.18 6.57
CA SER A 256 16.92 1.09 6.38
C SER A 256 17.31 -0.31 5.91
N ALA A 257 16.75 -1.36 6.52
CA ALA A 257 17.00 -2.74 6.10
C ALA A 257 16.56 -3.00 4.66
N LEU A 258 15.41 -2.47 4.24
CA LEU A 258 14.90 -2.56 2.88
C LEU A 258 15.85 -1.88 1.88
N LEU A 259 16.31 -0.66 2.20
CA LEU A 259 17.24 0.08 1.35
C LEU A 259 18.57 -0.66 1.20
N ASP A 260 19.16 -1.12 2.30
CA ASP A 260 20.42 -1.88 2.30
C ASP A 260 20.30 -3.16 1.47
N ASP A 261 19.17 -3.89 1.59
CA ASP A 261 18.94 -5.11 0.83
C ASP A 261 18.84 -4.80 -0.67
N LEU A 262 18.02 -3.82 -1.07
CA LEU A 262 17.85 -3.44 -2.46
C LEU A 262 19.16 -2.92 -3.08
N GLU A 263 19.97 -2.18 -2.30
CA GLU A 263 21.29 -1.73 -2.75
C GLU A 263 22.23 -2.93 -2.94
N SER A 264 22.28 -3.85 -1.98
CA SER A 264 23.15 -5.03 -2.02
C SER A 264 22.84 -5.98 -3.18
N THR A 265 21.59 -6.01 -3.65
CA THR A 265 21.16 -6.83 -4.79
C THR A 265 21.15 -6.05 -6.12
N GLY A 266 21.45 -4.75 -6.09
CA GLY A 266 21.35 -3.88 -7.26
C GLY A 266 19.92 -3.58 -7.73
N GLU A 267 18.91 -3.93 -6.93
CA GLU A 267 17.49 -3.69 -7.21
C GLU A 267 17.07 -2.25 -6.88
N LEU A 268 17.88 -1.49 -6.12
CA LEU A 268 17.54 -0.13 -5.68
C LEU A 268 17.38 0.85 -6.85
N ASP A 269 18.23 0.76 -7.88
CA ASP A 269 18.17 1.67 -9.03
C ASP A 269 16.89 1.45 -9.88
N ASP A 270 16.32 0.24 -9.85
CA ASP A 270 15.11 -0.14 -10.57
C ASP A 270 13.83 -0.09 -9.72
N THR A 271 13.95 0.16 -8.41
CA THR A 271 12.82 0.15 -7.47
C THR A 271 12.58 1.53 -6.86
N LEU A 272 11.52 2.21 -7.28
CA LEU A 272 11.07 3.44 -6.63
C LEU A 272 10.37 3.12 -5.30
N ILE A 273 10.87 3.69 -4.21
CA ILE A 273 10.24 3.66 -2.89
C ILE A 273 9.63 5.04 -2.63
N VAL A 274 8.36 5.05 -2.23
CA VAL A 274 7.61 6.25 -1.85
C VAL A 274 7.05 6.05 -0.45
N MET A 275 7.30 7.00 0.46
CA MET A 275 6.69 7.06 1.78
C MET A 275 5.92 8.36 1.93
N ALA A 276 4.60 8.23 2.13
CA ALA A 276 3.66 9.34 2.27
C ALA A 276 2.61 8.99 3.33
N GLY A 277 2.01 10.03 3.93
CA GLY A 277 0.81 9.91 4.75
C GLY A 277 -0.41 10.51 4.04
N GLU A 278 -1.58 10.39 4.65
CA GLU A 278 -2.82 11.00 4.17
C GLU A 278 -2.80 12.53 4.24
N PHE A 279 -2.07 13.11 5.19
CA PHE A 279 -1.80 14.54 5.34
C PHE A 279 -0.62 14.79 6.28
N GLY A 280 -0.21 16.06 6.39
CA GLY A 280 0.77 16.53 7.36
C GLY A 280 0.12 16.81 8.72
N ARG A 281 0.93 17.38 9.62
CA ARG A 281 0.49 17.78 10.96
C ARG A 281 0.68 19.26 11.15
N THR A 282 -0.21 19.86 11.93
CA THR A 282 -0.14 21.29 12.24
C THR A 282 1.26 21.65 12.77
N PRO A 283 1.84 22.78 12.36
CA PRO A 283 3.11 23.23 12.93
C PRO A 283 3.00 23.60 14.41
N GLU A 284 1.81 23.98 14.82
CA GLU A 284 1.47 24.32 16.20
C GLU A 284 1.30 23.04 17.03
N ILE A 285 1.92 23.04 18.22
CA ILE A 285 1.79 21.95 19.18
C ILE A 285 0.64 22.29 20.12
N THR A 286 -0.37 21.44 20.17
CA THR A 286 -1.59 21.65 20.97
C THR A 286 -1.75 20.53 22.00
N LEU A 287 -2.36 20.85 23.14
CA LEU A 287 -2.74 19.85 24.14
C LEU A 287 -4.27 19.81 24.25
N LEU A 288 -4.86 18.72 23.77
CA LEU A 288 -6.28 18.42 23.98
C LEU A 288 -6.45 17.74 25.35
N ALA A 289 -6.36 18.54 26.42
CA ALA A 289 -6.30 18.07 27.82
C ALA A 289 -7.51 17.24 28.26
N GLN A 290 -8.62 17.26 27.51
CA GLN A 290 -9.78 16.40 27.76
C GLN A 290 -9.53 14.93 27.38
N TYR A 291 -8.63 14.68 26.43
CA TYR A 291 -8.42 13.36 25.83
C TYR A 291 -7.00 12.82 26.01
N TYR A 292 -6.01 13.68 26.24
CA TYR A 292 -4.60 13.30 26.28
C TYR A 292 -3.85 13.95 27.44
N GLU A 293 -2.87 13.24 27.96
CA GLU A 293 -1.99 13.73 29.03
C GLU A 293 -0.91 14.68 28.49
N THR A 294 -0.37 14.42 27.30
CA THR A 294 0.70 15.22 26.71
C THR A 294 0.37 15.68 25.30
N ALA A 295 1.03 16.76 24.88
CA ALA A 295 0.70 17.49 23.68
C ALA A 295 0.94 16.68 22.39
N GLY A 296 0.23 17.06 21.34
CA GLY A 296 0.37 16.52 20.00
C GLY A 296 0.16 17.58 18.93
N ARG A 297 -0.33 17.15 17.77
CA ARG A 297 -0.58 18.00 16.60
C ARG A 297 -1.82 17.56 15.86
N ASP A 298 -2.65 18.54 15.48
CA ASP A 298 -3.86 18.34 14.68
C ASP A 298 -3.56 18.08 13.20
N HIS A 299 -4.57 17.63 12.47
CA HIS A 299 -4.52 17.33 11.03
C HIS A 299 -4.19 18.55 10.18
N TRP A 300 -3.38 18.35 9.14
CA TRP A 300 -2.97 19.43 8.27
C TRP A 300 -2.65 18.96 6.83
N GLY A 301 -3.67 18.89 5.98
CA GLY A 301 -3.51 18.58 4.55
C GLY A 301 -2.85 19.70 3.74
N ALA A 302 -2.83 20.92 4.26
CA ALA A 302 -2.33 22.08 3.54
C ALA A 302 -0.83 22.00 3.22
N VAL A 303 -0.04 21.23 3.97
CA VAL A 303 1.34 20.88 3.58
C VAL A 303 1.80 19.60 4.27
N GLN A 304 2.47 18.73 3.53
CA GLN A 304 3.08 17.51 4.04
C GLN A 304 4.43 17.21 3.38
N THR A 305 5.15 16.26 3.98
CA THR A 305 6.42 15.78 3.48
C THR A 305 6.24 14.39 2.87
N VAL A 306 6.70 14.21 1.64
CA VAL A 306 6.77 12.89 0.98
C VAL A 306 8.23 12.55 0.71
N TRP A 307 8.62 11.33 1.07
CA TRP A 307 9.98 10.83 0.94
C TRP A 307 10.08 9.83 -0.22
N PHE A 308 11.19 9.91 -0.96
CA PHE A 308 11.45 9.08 -2.14
C PHE A 308 12.86 8.49 -2.10
N ALA A 309 13.05 7.29 -2.62
CA ALA A 309 14.38 6.70 -2.86
C ALA A 309 14.33 5.64 -3.96
N GLY A 310 15.50 5.29 -4.52
CA GLY A 310 15.62 4.30 -5.59
C GLY A 310 14.94 4.73 -6.89
N GLY A 311 14.84 3.83 -7.87
CA GLY A 311 14.11 4.08 -9.12
C GLY A 311 14.61 5.29 -9.91
N GLY A 312 15.93 5.55 -9.88
CA GLY A 312 16.55 6.72 -10.51
C GLY A 312 16.40 8.05 -9.75
N VAL A 313 15.80 8.07 -8.56
CA VAL A 313 15.64 9.29 -7.75
C VAL A 313 16.99 9.96 -7.47
N ARG A 314 17.08 11.26 -7.75
CA ARG A 314 18.27 12.07 -7.46
C ARG A 314 18.51 12.21 -5.96
N GLY A 315 19.49 11.46 -5.45
CA GLY A 315 19.88 11.48 -4.04
C GLY A 315 20.27 12.87 -3.52
N GLY A 316 19.86 13.20 -2.29
CA GLY A 316 20.13 14.47 -1.63
C GLY A 316 19.23 15.63 -2.09
N ASN A 317 18.26 15.37 -2.98
CA ASN A 317 17.40 16.42 -3.52
C ASN A 317 16.26 16.80 -2.55
N VAL A 318 15.95 18.10 -2.48
CA VAL A 318 14.83 18.64 -1.72
C VAL A 318 13.97 19.46 -2.68
N ILE A 319 12.71 19.05 -2.82
CA ILE A 319 11.76 19.66 -3.74
C ILE A 319 10.76 20.52 -2.95
N GLY A 320 10.73 21.80 -3.31
CA GLY A 320 9.89 22.80 -2.69
C GLY A 320 10.18 23.07 -1.23
N ALA A 321 9.38 23.97 -0.66
CA ALA A 321 9.48 24.37 0.74
C ALA A 321 8.12 24.76 1.29
N SER A 322 7.93 24.61 2.60
CA SER A 322 6.85 25.27 3.33
C SER A 322 7.23 26.71 3.68
N ASP A 323 6.24 27.53 4.05
CA ASP A 323 6.47 28.87 4.57
C ASP A 323 7.26 28.84 5.89
N ARG A 324 7.66 30.01 6.37
CA ARG A 324 8.45 30.15 7.60
C ARG A 324 7.76 29.54 8.84
N GLN A 325 6.44 29.41 8.83
CA GLN A 325 5.66 28.83 9.92
C GLN A 325 5.38 27.34 9.70
N GLY A 326 5.76 26.76 8.56
CA GLY A 326 5.45 25.40 8.16
C GLY A 326 3.99 25.18 7.78
N ARG A 327 3.19 26.23 7.50
CA ARG A 327 1.73 26.11 7.34
C ARG A 327 1.30 25.86 5.91
N PHE A 328 1.92 26.49 4.93
CA PHE A 328 1.57 26.33 3.52
C PHE A 328 2.82 26.16 2.66
N PRO A 329 2.72 25.61 1.44
CA PRO A 329 3.82 25.63 0.49
C PRO A 329 4.22 27.08 0.16
N SER A 330 5.51 27.40 0.27
CA SER A 330 6.08 28.68 -0.16
C SER A 330 6.85 28.58 -1.47
N ASP A 331 7.31 27.37 -1.81
CA ASP A 331 8.05 27.09 -3.04
C ASP A 331 7.64 25.74 -3.64
N ALA A 332 7.58 25.70 -4.98
CA ALA A 332 7.24 24.55 -5.82
C ALA A 332 6.12 23.65 -5.24
N PRO A 333 4.88 24.15 -5.07
CA PRO A 333 3.78 23.34 -4.53
C PRO A 333 3.53 22.10 -5.40
N GLN A 334 3.49 20.94 -4.77
CA GLN A 334 3.21 19.66 -5.43
C GLN A 334 1.80 19.17 -5.06
N THR A 335 1.19 18.38 -5.94
CA THR A 335 -0.16 17.84 -5.71
C THR A 335 -0.13 16.31 -5.67
N PRO A 336 -1.16 15.66 -5.08
CA PRO A 336 -1.34 14.22 -5.15
C PRO A 336 -1.30 13.65 -6.58
N GLU A 337 -1.82 14.38 -7.57
CA GLU A 337 -1.77 13.99 -8.99
C GLU A 337 -0.33 13.89 -9.50
N LYS A 338 0.54 14.81 -9.09
CA LYS A 338 1.97 14.79 -9.49
C LYS A 338 2.70 13.61 -8.85
N MET A 339 2.39 13.30 -7.59
CA MET A 339 2.93 12.12 -6.90
C MET A 339 2.50 10.83 -7.62
N ALA A 340 1.21 10.70 -7.94
CA ALA A 340 0.69 9.55 -8.69
C ALA A 340 1.35 9.44 -10.08
N ALA A 341 1.50 10.56 -10.80
CA ALA A 341 2.17 10.60 -12.10
C ALA A 341 3.63 10.15 -12.03
N SER A 342 4.37 10.53 -10.99
CA SER A 342 5.74 10.04 -10.73
C SER A 342 5.78 8.52 -10.49
N ILE A 343 4.81 7.97 -9.75
CA ILE A 343 4.71 6.52 -9.53
C ILE A 343 4.40 5.80 -10.86
N TYR A 344 3.43 6.29 -11.64
CA TYR A 344 3.10 5.72 -12.94
C TYR A 344 4.28 5.76 -13.92
N GLN A 345 5.04 6.85 -13.92
CA GLN A 345 6.24 6.99 -14.75
C GLN A 345 7.30 5.95 -14.37
N ALA A 346 7.55 5.75 -13.08
CA ALA A 346 8.49 4.73 -12.61
C ALA A 346 8.02 3.30 -12.94
N LEU A 347 6.71 3.06 -12.98
CA LEU A 347 6.13 1.79 -13.43
C LEU A 347 6.13 1.61 -14.95
N GLY A 348 6.58 2.62 -15.72
CA GLY A 348 6.63 2.57 -17.18
C GLY A 348 5.27 2.73 -17.87
N ILE A 349 4.24 3.20 -17.17
CA ILE A 349 2.93 3.47 -17.75
C ILE A 349 3.05 4.74 -18.61
N PRO A 350 2.62 4.73 -19.90
CA PRO A 350 2.79 5.91 -20.75
C PRO A 350 1.84 7.05 -20.33
N PRO A 351 2.23 8.33 -20.47
CA PRO A 351 1.36 9.49 -20.15
C PRO A 351 0.04 9.53 -20.93
N THR A 352 -0.02 8.85 -22.08
CA THR A 352 -1.22 8.71 -22.91
C THR A 352 -2.12 7.53 -22.51
N ALA A 353 -1.76 6.80 -21.45
CA ALA A 353 -2.51 5.64 -21.00
C ALA A 353 -3.90 6.05 -20.47
N ALA A 354 -4.89 5.23 -20.84
CA ALA A 354 -6.25 5.36 -20.38
C ALA A 354 -6.80 3.96 -20.06
N TRP A 355 -7.64 3.87 -19.03
CA TRP A 355 -8.47 2.70 -18.83
C TRP A 355 -9.84 2.93 -19.49
N TYR A 356 -10.51 1.84 -19.83
CA TYR A 356 -11.79 1.88 -20.54
C TYR A 356 -12.88 1.28 -19.66
N ASP A 357 -14.02 1.96 -19.59
CA ASP A 357 -15.20 1.45 -18.89
C ASP A 357 -16.01 0.47 -19.76
N ASP A 358 -17.11 -0.06 -19.22
CA ASP A 358 -17.96 -1.04 -19.91
C ASP A 358 -18.62 -0.50 -21.19
N PHE A 359 -18.69 0.83 -21.35
CA PHE A 359 -19.16 1.50 -22.56
C PHE A 359 -18.01 1.86 -23.50
N ASN A 360 -16.81 1.34 -23.25
CA ASN A 360 -15.57 1.61 -23.98
C ASN A 360 -15.20 3.10 -24.02
N ARG A 361 -15.56 3.86 -22.98
CA ARG A 361 -15.17 5.28 -22.86
C ARG A 361 -13.79 5.36 -22.21
N PRO A 362 -12.86 6.14 -22.78
CA PRO A 362 -11.52 6.28 -22.22
C PRO A 362 -11.51 7.22 -21.02
N HIS A 363 -10.84 6.81 -19.95
CA HIS A 363 -10.55 7.60 -18.77
C HIS A 363 -9.04 7.70 -18.61
N GLN A 364 -8.51 8.91 -18.74
CA GLN A 364 -7.07 9.15 -18.64
C GLN A 364 -6.53 8.75 -17.26
N ILE A 365 -5.32 8.20 -17.24
CA ILE A 365 -4.65 7.81 -16.00
C ILE A 365 -3.86 8.99 -15.41
N TYR A 366 -3.20 9.76 -16.26
CA TYR A 366 -2.43 10.93 -15.85
C TYR A 366 -3.32 12.16 -15.72
N HIS A 367 -3.20 12.85 -14.60
CA HIS A 367 -3.93 14.11 -14.32
C HIS A 367 -3.01 15.29 -14.01
N SER A 368 -1.71 15.04 -13.97
CA SER A 368 -0.66 16.04 -13.93
C SER A 368 0.63 15.43 -14.46
N ASP A 369 1.62 16.28 -14.69
CA ASP A 369 2.97 15.83 -14.99
C ASP A 369 3.65 15.31 -13.71
N PRO A 370 4.59 14.34 -13.82
CA PRO A 370 5.42 13.91 -12.70
C PRO A 370 6.08 15.08 -11.96
N ILE A 371 6.47 14.85 -10.70
CA ILE A 371 7.22 15.83 -9.91
C ILE A 371 8.54 16.15 -10.62
N GLU A 372 8.69 17.41 -11.02
CA GLU A 372 9.89 17.92 -11.67
C GLU A 372 11.08 17.86 -10.69
N GLY A 373 12.22 17.40 -11.17
CA GLY A 373 13.43 17.31 -10.34
C GLY A 373 13.57 16.00 -9.56
N LEU A 374 12.55 15.14 -9.52
CA LEU A 374 12.57 13.92 -8.70
C LEU A 374 13.53 12.85 -9.23
N VAL A 375 13.38 12.50 -10.51
CA VAL A 375 14.25 11.59 -11.27
C VAL A 375 15.09 12.40 -12.23
#